data_AF-A0A969HG60-F1
#
_entry.id   AF-A0A969HG60-F1
#
_cell.length_a   1.000
_cell.length_b   1.000
_cell.length_c   1.000
_cell.angle_alpha   90.00
_cell.angle_beta   90.00
_cell.angle_gamma   90.00
#
_symmetry.space_group_name_H-M   'P 1'
#
loop_
_entity.id
_entity.type
_entity.pdbx_description
1 polymer ?
#
loop_
_entity_poly.entity_id
_entity_poly.type
_entity_poly.pdbx_seq_one_letter_code
_entity_poly.pdbx_strand_id
1 'polypeptide(L)'
;MAQFFTAADIRRLAQSPEGHYLLLAPDDRITPEALDVARALGVQIHREGDGSGSNGLPPLVGKSARPGRGLTLIRANSVQMTPFAFNVNRPDMNIQVTDVITAAHGSPMAAGFMTWGQGSFPWTLNYDEIDFVIDGQLEVRLDNQVVIGNPGDVIYIPKGSNIFFGSPSFAQVFYVTFPADWESQK
;
A
#
# COMPACT_ATOMS: atom_id res chain seq x y z
N MET A 1 -28.89 -1.08 0.75
CA MET A 1 -29.47 0.02 1.53
C MET A 1 -29.07 1.31 0.84
N ALA A 2 -30.02 2.18 0.55
CA ALA A 2 -29.73 3.49 -0.05
C ALA A 2 -28.89 4.33 0.92
N GLN A 3 -27.77 4.86 0.43
CA GLN A 3 -26.97 5.86 1.13
C GLN A 3 -27.45 7.27 0.77
N PHE A 4 -27.18 8.21 1.68
CA PHE A 4 -27.52 9.61 1.50
C PHE A 4 -26.24 10.44 1.52
N PHE A 5 -25.92 11.08 0.40
CA PHE A 5 -24.71 11.88 0.21
C PHE A 5 -25.02 13.37 0.29
N THR A 6 -24.33 14.05 1.20
CA THR A 6 -24.46 15.48 1.43
C THR A 6 -23.25 16.25 0.90
N ALA A 7 -23.36 17.57 0.85
CA ALA A 7 -22.23 18.43 0.49
C ALA A 7 -21.02 18.24 1.42
N ALA A 8 -21.24 17.88 2.69
CA ALA A 8 -20.16 17.57 3.62
C ALA A 8 -19.38 16.32 3.18
N ASP A 9 -20.08 15.31 2.66
CA ASP A 9 -19.45 14.08 2.16
C ASP A 9 -18.64 14.35 0.89
N ILE A 10 -19.13 15.21 -0.01
CA ILE A 10 -18.38 15.62 -1.21
C ILE A 10 -17.14 16.45 -0.85
N ARG A 11 -17.24 17.38 0.12
CA ARG A 11 -16.07 18.14 0.58
C ARG A 11 -15.02 17.22 1.21
N ARG A 12 -15.45 16.22 1.97
CA ARG A 12 -14.56 15.19 2.55
C ARG A 12 -13.89 14.36 1.44
N LEU A 13 -14.65 13.97 0.42
CA LEU A 13 -14.14 13.23 -0.74
C LEU A 13 -13.11 14.06 -1.54
N ALA A 14 -13.40 15.34 -1.80
CA ALA A 14 -12.50 16.23 -2.54
C ALA A 14 -11.18 16.54 -1.82
N GLN A 15 -11.16 16.40 -0.49
CA GLN A 15 -9.95 16.52 0.33
C GLN A 15 -9.16 15.21 0.38
N SER A 16 -9.73 14.10 -0.10
CA SER A 16 -9.05 12.81 -0.13
C SER A 16 -8.01 12.77 -1.26
N PRO A 17 -6.76 12.35 -0.99
CA PRO A 17 -5.77 12.11 -2.03
C PRO A 17 -6.14 10.93 -2.96
N GLU A 18 -7.17 10.14 -2.61
CA GLU A 18 -7.52 8.90 -3.29
C GLU A 18 -8.56 9.04 -4.41
N GLY A 19 -9.14 10.21 -4.64
CA GLY A 19 -9.83 10.47 -5.92
C GLY A 19 -10.99 11.45 -5.90
N HIS A 20 -11.22 12.03 -7.08
CA HIS A 20 -12.31 12.95 -7.39
C HIS A 20 -13.54 12.21 -7.93
N TYR A 21 -13.85 10.99 -7.48
CA TYR A 21 -14.94 10.20 -8.08
C TYR A 21 -15.87 9.66 -7.00
N LEU A 22 -17.17 9.87 -7.15
CA LEU A 22 -18.23 9.26 -6.35
C LEU A 22 -19.09 8.39 -7.25
N LEU A 23 -19.15 7.09 -6.95
CA LEU A 23 -20.08 6.18 -7.59
C LEU A 23 -21.32 6.00 -6.71
N LEU A 24 -22.48 6.41 -7.23
CA LEU A 24 -23.79 6.28 -6.61
C LEU A 24 -24.44 4.98 -7.08
N ALA A 25 -24.90 4.16 -6.14
CA ALA A 25 -25.80 3.05 -6.45
C ALA A 25 -27.15 3.58 -6.99
N PRO A 26 -27.98 2.74 -7.63
CA PRO A 26 -29.24 3.18 -8.24
C PRO A 26 -30.17 3.87 -7.25
N ASP A 27 -30.20 3.39 -6.01
CA ASP A 27 -31.07 3.90 -4.95
C ASP A 27 -30.41 5.00 -4.08
N ASP A 28 -29.13 5.29 -4.30
CA ASP A 28 -28.44 6.30 -3.51
C ASP A 28 -29.00 7.69 -3.80
N ARG A 29 -29.18 8.46 -2.74
CA ARG A 29 -29.68 9.83 -2.81
C ARG A 29 -28.54 10.80 -2.58
N ILE A 30 -28.44 11.79 -3.45
CA ILE A 30 -27.48 12.88 -3.32
C ILE A 30 -28.26 14.18 -3.26
N THR A 31 -27.86 15.09 -2.37
CA THR A 31 -28.52 16.40 -2.29
C THR A 31 -28.19 17.25 -3.52
N PRO A 32 -29.09 18.16 -3.95
CA PRO A 32 -28.76 19.14 -4.98
C PRO A 32 -27.50 19.96 -4.65
N GLU A 33 -27.33 20.36 -3.38
CA GLU A 33 -26.13 21.06 -2.92
C GLU A 33 -24.86 20.21 -3.13
N ALA A 34 -24.93 18.90 -2.89
CA ALA A 34 -23.78 18.01 -3.10
C ALA A 34 -23.37 17.93 -4.58
N LEU A 35 -24.33 17.97 -5.52
CA LEU A 35 -24.04 18.02 -6.96
C LEU A 35 -23.33 19.33 -7.36
N ASP A 36 -23.78 20.46 -6.79
CA ASP A 36 -23.15 21.77 -7.03
C ASP A 36 -21.72 21.80 -6.49
N VAL A 37 -21.53 21.30 -5.27
CA VAL A 37 -20.20 21.19 -4.64
C VAL A 37 -19.29 20.25 -5.42
N ALA A 38 -19.82 19.15 -5.94
CA ALA A 38 -19.05 18.22 -6.75
C ALA A 38 -18.54 18.88 -8.04
N ARG A 39 -19.41 19.63 -8.74
CA ARG A 39 -19.01 20.44 -9.91
C ARG A 39 -17.94 21.46 -9.56
N ALA A 40 -18.10 22.19 -8.45
CA ALA A 40 -17.14 23.21 -8.03
C ALA A 40 -15.77 22.65 -7.65
N LEU A 41 -15.74 21.43 -7.09
CA LEU A 41 -14.52 20.77 -6.60
C LEU A 41 -13.93 19.76 -7.60
N GLY A 42 -14.49 19.66 -8.81
CA GLY A 42 -14.05 18.73 -9.85
C GLY A 42 -14.30 17.25 -9.51
N VAL A 43 -15.20 16.95 -8.57
CA VAL A 43 -15.61 15.59 -8.23
C VAL A 43 -16.59 15.09 -9.29
N GLN A 44 -16.20 14.04 -10.01
CA GLN A 44 -17.03 13.32 -10.96
C GLN A 44 -17.99 12.40 -10.22
N ILE A 45 -19.27 12.53 -10.51
CA ILE A 45 -20.32 11.67 -9.94
C ILE A 45 -20.82 10.77 -11.06
N HIS A 46 -20.78 9.47 -10.82
CA HIS A 46 -21.35 8.47 -11.71
C HIS A 46 -22.47 7.74 -10.98
N ARG A 47 -23.58 7.45 -11.65
CA ARG A 47 -24.61 6.55 -11.13
C ARG A 47 -24.53 5.21 -11.86
N GLU A 48 -24.70 4.13 -11.12
CA GLU A 48 -24.84 2.80 -11.71
C GLU A 48 -25.99 2.79 -12.72
N GLY A 49 -25.70 2.40 -13.97
CA GLY A 49 -26.69 2.34 -15.06
C GLY A 49 -26.69 3.53 -16.02
N ASP A 50 -25.98 4.62 -15.71
CA ASP A 50 -25.75 5.67 -16.70
C ASP A 50 -24.82 5.12 -17.80
N GLY A 51 -25.36 4.99 -19.03
CA GLY A 51 -24.64 4.44 -20.17
C GLY A 51 -23.27 5.10 -20.35
N SER A 52 -22.21 4.30 -20.31
CA SER A 52 -20.83 4.78 -20.32
C SER A 52 -20.47 5.45 -21.65
N GLY A 53 -20.43 6.78 -21.65
CA GLY A 53 -19.66 7.56 -22.58
C GLY A 53 -18.31 7.95 -21.98
N SER A 54 -17.48 7.00 -21.54
CA SER A 54 -16.04 7.18 -21.26
C SER A 54 -15.43 5.91 -20.64
N ASN A 55 -14.12 5.71 -20.85
CA ASN A 55 -13.27 4.58 -20.43
C ASN A 55 -13.25 4.28 -18.91
N GLY A 56 -14.39 4.00 -18.28
CA GLY A 56 -14.49 3.56 -16.89
C GLY A 56 -14.59 2.03 -16.76
N LEU A 57 -14.06 1.48 -15.67
CA LEU A 57 -14.36 0.11 -15.28
C LEU A 57 -15.89 -0.05 -15.08
N PRO A 58 -16.49 -1.18 -15.50
CA PRO A 58 -17.93 -1.40 -15.32
C PRO A 58 -18.29 -1.46 -13.82
N PRO A 59 -19.49 -0.98 -13.43
CA PRO A 59 -19.91 -0.97 -12.02
C PRO A 59 -20.07 -2.38 -11.44
N LEU A 60 -19.75 -2.54 -10.15
CA LEU A 60 -19.88 -3.80 -9.42
C LEU A 60 -21.33 -4.01 -8.93
N VAL A 61 -22.15 -4.63 -9.77
CA VAL A 61 -23.55 -4.95 -9.43
C VAL A 61 -23.63 -5.91 -8.23
N GLY A 62 -24.41 -5.54 -7.21
CA GLY A 62 -24.84 -6.44 -6.12
C GLY A 62 -23.83 -6.71 -5.00
N LYS A 63 -22.72 -5.96 -4.92
CA LYS A 63 -21.73 -6.11 -3.83
C LYS A 63 -21.69 -4.86 -2.95
N SER A 64 -22.25 -4.94 -1.75
CA SER A 64 -22.11 -3.88 -0.74
C SER A 64 -20.69 -3.88 -0.15
N ALA A 65 -20.04 -2.72 -0.07
CA ALA A 65 -18.80 -2.56 0.68
C ALA A 65 -19.02 -2.90 2.16
N ARG A 66 -18.05 -3.56 2.80
CA ARG A 66 -18.12 -3.85 4.25
C ARG A 66 -17.88 -2.53 5.02
N PRO A 67 -18.72 -2.18 6.01
CA PRO A 67 -18.48 -1.01 6.85
C PRO A 67 -17.09 -1.10 7.51
N GLY A 68 -16.30 -0.03 7.43
CA GLY A 68 -14.99 0.06 8.11
C GLY A 68 -13.80 -0.61 7.41
N ARG A 69 -13.96 -1.14 6.18
CA ARG A 69 -12.84 -1.61 5.35
C ARG A 69 -12.89 -0.95 3.98
N GLY A 70 -12.34 0.25 3.90
CA GLY A 70 -12.20 1.00 2.66
C GLY A 70 -11.07 0.46 1.79
N LEU A 71 -11.08 0.84 0.51
CA LEU A 71 -9.87 0.76 -0.30
C LEU A 71 -8.90 1.86 0.16
N THR A 72 -7.61 1.58 0.07
CA THR A 72 -6.55 2.53 0.37
C THR A 72 -5.59 2.56 -0.83
N LEU A 73 -5.27 3.76 -1.29
CA LEU A 73 -4.35 4.02 -2.38
C LEU A 73 -3.15 4.79 -1.85
N ILE A 74 -2.02 4.10 -1.78
CA ILE A 74 -0.73 4.74 -1.52
C ILE A 74 -0.09 5.09 -2.86
N ARG A 75 0.21 6.39 -3.06
CA ARG A 75 1.00 6.84 -4.21
C ARG A 75 2.47 6.59 -3.90
N ALA A 76 3.09 5.63 -4.56
CA ALA A 76 4.49 5.26 -4.30
C ALA A 76 5.46 6.46 -4.41
N ASN A 77 5.19 7.39 -5.34
CA ASN A 77 6.00 8.60 -5.52
C ASN A 77 5.87 9.66 -4.42
N SER A 78 4.90 9.52 -3.50
CA SER A 78 4.75 10.42 -2.34
C SER A 78 5.27 9.81 -1.04
N VAL A 79 5.75 8.56 -1.07
CA VAL A 79 6.26 7.89 0.12
C VAL A 79 7.59 8.53 0.52
N GLN A 80 7.66 9.02 1.76
CA GLN A 80 8.90 9.50 2.35
C GLN A 80 9.54 8.36 3.12
N MET A 81 10.76 8.01 2.74
CA MET A 81 11.55 6.96 3.39
C MET A 81 12.07 7.45 4.74
N THR A 82 11.99 6.62 5.79
CA THR A 82 12.50 6.95 7.12
C THR A 82 13.63 6.01 7.54
N PRO A 83 14.61 6.44 8.35
CA PRO A 83 15.69 5.56 8.79
C PRO A 83 15.17 4.32 9.51
N PHE A 84 15.80 3.17 9.26
CA PHE A 84 15.48 1.92 9.96
C PHE A 84 15.70 2.06 11.47
N ALA A 85 14.65 1.80 12.25
CA ALA A 85 14.64 2.09 13.68
C ALA A 85 15.57 1.16 14.50
N PHE A 86 15.91 -0.02 13.96
CA PHE A 86 16.75 -0.99 14.65
C PHE A 86 18.22 -0.80 14.33
N ASN A 87 19.06 -0.80 15.37
CA ASN A 87 20.50 -0.69 15.20
C ASN A 87 21.10 -2.05 14.80
N VAL A 88 21.39 -2.21 13.50
CA VAL A 88 22.09 -3.36 12.93
C VAL A 88 23.60 -3.12 12.75
N ASN A 89 24.14 -2.05 13.36
CA ASN A 89 25.56 -1.67 13.30
C ASN A 89 26.11 -1.48 11.88
N ARG A 90 25.28 -0.96 10.96
CA ARG A 90 25.62 -0.66 9.55
C ARG A 90 25.18 0.75 9.13
N PRO A 91 25.72 1.81 9.75
CA PRO A 91 25.35 3.19 9.42
C PRO A 91 25.74 3.58 7.99
N ASP A 92 26.75 2.91 7.43
CA ASP A 92 27.25 3.08 6.06
C ASP A 92 26.23 2.64 4.99
N MET A 93 25.33 1.72 5.33
CA MET A 93 24.33 1.21 4.40
C MET A 93 23.11 2.12 4.24
N ASN A 94 22.94 3.16 5.08
CA ASN A 94 21.78 4.07 5.04
C ASN A 94 20.44 3.34 4.83
N ILE A 95 20.14 2.38 5.72
CA ILE A 95 18.94 1.54 5.62
C ILE A 95 17.72 2.39 5.98
N GLN A 96 16.71 2.38 5.11
CA GLN A 96 15.47 3.12 5.29
C GLN A 96 14.27 2.19 5.10
N VAL A 97 13.22 2.40 5.89
CA VAL A 97 11.96 1.68 5.85
C VAL A 97 10.80 2.66 6.00
N THR A 98 9.70 2.40 5.32
CA THR A 98 8.42 3.07 5.60
C THR A 98 7.29 2.07 5.38
N ASP A 99 6.56 1.76 6.44
CA ASP A 99 5.27 1.06 6.34
C ASP A 99 4.23 1.99 5.70
N VAL A 100 3.49 1.46 4.72
CA VAL A 100 2.44 2.21 4.01
C VAL A 100 1.05 1.58 4.14
N ILE A 101 0.98 0.27 4.40
CA ILE A 101 -0.24 -0.44 4.81
C ILE A 101 0.07 -1.16 6.12
N THR A 102 -0.84 -1.05 7.08
CA THR A 102 -0.66 -1.56 8.46
C THR A 102 -2.00 -2.03 9.03
N ALA A 103 -1.97 -2.57 10.26
CA ALA A 103 -3.18 -2.91 11.00
C ALA A 103 -4.14 -1.72 11.20
N ALA A 104 -3.64 -0.47 11.21
CA ALA A 104 -4.47 0.73 11.29
C ALA A 104 -5.42 0.89 10.08
N HIS A 105 -5.07 0.27 8.95
CA HIS A 105 -5.91 0.22 7.75
C HIS A 105 -6.91 -0.96 7.78
N GLY A 106 -6.94 -1.75 8.86
CA GLY A 106 -7.74 -2.97 8.96
C GLY A 106 -7.19 -4.15 8.15
N SER A 107 -5.94 -4.05 7.67
CA SER A 107 -5.24 -5.10 6.94
C SER A 107 -4.65 -6.13 7.90
N PRO A 108 -4.77 -7.45 7.63
CA PRO A 108 -4.08 -8.49 8.39
C PRO A 108 -2.60 -8.60 8.02
N MET A 109 -2.19 -7.96 6.92
CA MET A 109 -0.81 -7.87 6.43
C MET A 109 -0.31 -6.43 6.57
N ALA A 110 0.98 -6.25 6.70
CA ALA A 110 1.61 -4.96 6.50
C ALA A 110 2.30 -4.94 5.15
N ALA A 111 2.51 -3.75 4.62
CA ALA A 111 3.29 -3.56 3.42
C ALA A 111 4.01 -2.22 3.48
N GLY A 112 5.17 -2.16 2.86
CA GLY A 112 6.02 -0.99 2.92
C GLY A 112 7.12 -1.02 1.87
N PHE A 113 7.97 -0.02 1.94
CA PHE A 113 9.15 0.07 1.11
C PHE A 113 10.39 0.00 1.99
N MET A 114 11.43 -0.66 1.50
CA MET A 114 12.77 -0.60 2.09
C MET A 114 13.81 -0.25 1.05
N THR A 115 14.83 0.48 1.49
CA THR A 115 16.04 0.75 0.71
C THR A 115 17.28 0.55 1.57
N TRP A 116 18.37 0.13 0.94
CA TRP A 116 19.69 0.10 1.55
C TRP A 116 20.77 0.17 0.48
N GLY A 117 21.93 0.69 0.87
CA GLY A 117 23.15 0.74 0.05
C GLY A 117 23.99 -0.52 0.14
N GLN A 118 25.21 -0.42 -0.36
CA GLN A 118 26.15 -1.53 -0.48
C GLN A 118 26.47 -2.19 0.87
N GLY A 119 26.33 -3.51 0.94
CA GLY A 119 26.69 -4.28 2.12
C GLY A 119 25.73 -5.40 2.43
N SER A 120 25.74 -5.84 3.69
CA SER A 120 24.77 -6.80 4.22
C SER A 120 24.59 -6.64 5.72
N PHE A 121 23.41 -6.99 6.23
CA PHE A 121 23.08 -6.96 7.65
C PHE A 121 22.23 -8.16 8.03
N PRO A 122 22.40 -8.72 9.25
CA PRO A 122 21.62 -9.86 9.70
C PRO A 122 20.21 -9.43 10.08
N TRP A 123 19.23 -10.29 9.82
CA TRP A 123 17.85 -10.11 10.26
C TRP A 123 17.19 -11.47 10.54
N THR A 124 16.35 -11.51 11.58
CA THR A 124 15.54 -12.68 11.92
C THR A 124 14.09 -12.33 11.71
N LEU A 125 13.41 -13.02 10.79
CA LEU A 125 12.01 -12.76 10.46
C LEU A 125 11.13 -13.70 11.28
N ASN A 126 10.43 -13.19 12.29
CA ASN A 126 9.41 -13.94 13.04
C ASN A 126 8.01 -13.90 12.39
N TYR A 127 7.97 -13.53 11.11
CA TYR A 127 6.82 -13.33 10.25
C TYR A 127 7.16 -13.81 8.84
N ASP A 128 6.14 -14.08 8.03
CA ASP A 128 6.32 -14.34 6.60
C ASP A 128 6.49 -13.01 5.87
N GLU A 129 7.39 -12.96 4.88
CA GLU A 129 7.66 -11.77 4.07
C GLU A 129 7.73 -12.12 2.58
N ILE A 130 7.14 -11.28 1.74
CA ILE A 130 7.30 -11.29 0.29
C ILE A 130 7.89 -9.97 -0.14
N ASP A 131 9.02 -10.01 -0.83
CA ASP A 131 9.67 -8.86 -1.44
C ASP A 131 9.44 -8.83 -2.95
N PHE A 132 8.99 -7.70 -3.46
CA PHE A 132 9.06 -7.35 -4.88
C PHE A 132 10.22 -6.36 -5.08
N VAL A 133 11.21 -6.72 -5.89
CA VAL A 133 12.37 -5.86 -6.14
C VAL A 133 11.99 -4.77 -7.15
N ILE A 134 12.09 -3.52 -6.73
CA ILE A 134 11.75 -2.34 -7.54
C ILE A 134 12.96 -1.85 -8.33
N ASP A 135 14.10 -1.73 -7.65
CA ASP A 135 15.33 -1.20 -8.23
C ASP A 135 16.57 -1.80 -7.54
N GLY A 136 17.70 -1.76 -8.22
CA GLY A 136 18.96 -2.33 -7.74
C GLY A 136 18.95 -3.85 -7.70
N GLN A 137 19.60 -4.43 -6.69
CA GLN A 137 19.69 -5.88 -6.52
C GLN A 137 19.59 -6.27 -5.04
N LEU A 138 18.64 -7.14 -4.73
CA LEU A 138 18.44 -7.74 -3.42
C LEU A 138 19.24 -9.06 -3.34
N GLU A 139 20.14 -9.17 -2.37
CA GLU A 139 20.72 -10.46 -1.96
C GLU A 139 20.09 -10.92 -0.64
N VAL A 140 19.52 -12.12 -0.63
CA VAL A 140 19.07 -12.80 0.59
C VAL A 140 19.93 -14.03 0.81
N ARG A 141 20.61 -14.09 1.97
CA ARG A 141 21.40 -15.26 2.35
C ARG A 141 20.72 -15.99 3.49
N LEU A 142 20.45 -17.28 3.30
CA LEU A 142 19.87 -18.17 4.30
C LEU A 142 20.70 -19.45 4.33
N ASP A 143 21.36 -19.73 5.45
CA ASP A 143 22.32 -20.82 5.60
C ASP A 143 23.38 -20.85 4.48
N ASN A 144 23.31 -21.87 3.60
CA ASN A 144 24.23 -22.07 2.48
C ASN A 144 23.65 -21.59 1.14
N GLN A 145 22.49 -20.94 1.15
CA GLN A 145 21.80 -20.45 -0.03
C GLN A 145 21.94 -18.93 -0.13
N VAL A 146 22.20 -18.46 -1.35
CA VAL A 146 22.09 -17.06 -1.72
C VAL A 146 21.06 -16.94 -2.83
N VAL A 147 20.01 -16.18 -2.58
CA VAL A 147 18.99 -15.83 -3.57
C VAL A 147 19.26 -14.39 -4.01
N ILE A 148 19.27 -14.17 -5.32
CA ILE A 148 19.49 -12.86 -5.93
C ILE A 148 18.20 -12.45 -6.63
N GLY A 149 17.65 -11.30 -6.23
CA GLY A 149 16.50 -10.67 -6.88
C GLY A 149 16.92 -9.41 -7.63
N ASN A 150 16.51 -9.29 -8.89
CA ASN A 150 16.69 -8.12 -9.73
C ASN A 150 15.33 -7.41 -9.94
N PRO A 151 15.29 -6.19 -10.51
CA PRO A 151 14.05 -5.45 -10.66
C PRO A 151 12.97 -6.24 -11.40
N GLY A 152 11.79 -6.38 -10.78
CA GLY A 152 10.67 -7.19 -11.27
C GLY A 152 10.58 -8.60 -10.66
N ASP A 153 11.62 -9.06 -9.96
CA ASP A 153 11.61 -10.36 -9.29
C ASP A 153 10.88 -10.33 -7.94
N VAL A 154 10.41 -11.50 -7.50
CA VAL A 154 9.73 -11.69 -6.22
C VAL A 154 10.47 -12.75 -5.39
N ILE A 155 10.74 -12.44 -4.12
CA ILE A 155 11.32 -13.36 -3.15
C ILE A 155 10.33 -13.60 -2.01
N TYR A 156 10.18 -14.86 -1.59
CA TYR A 156 9.44 -15.22 -0.38
C TYR A 156 10.43 -15.68 0.68
N ILE A 157 10.32 -15.10 1.87
CA ILE A 157 11.13 -15.42 3.04
C ILE A 157 10.21 -15.96 4.13
N PRO A 158 10.31 -17.26 4.47
CA PRO A 158 9.39 -17.87 5.41
C PRO A 158 9.66 -17.43 6.85
N LYS A 159 8.61 -17.40 7.66
CA LYS A 159 8.70 -17.18 9.10
C LYS A 159 9.72 -18.12 9.77
N GLY A 160 10.52 -17.54 10.67
CA GLY A 160 11.58 -18.21 11.43
C GLY A 160 12.94 -18.17 10.74
N SER A 161 13.05 -17.51 9.58
CA SER A 161 14.31 -17.43 8.83
C SER A 161 15.30 -16.49 9.51
N ASN A 162 16.54 -16.96 9.68
CA ASN A 162 17.69 -16.14 10.05
C ASN A 162 18.50 -15.85 8.78
N ILE A 163 18.42 -14.62 8.29
CA ILE A 163 18.98 -14.26 7.00
C ILE A 163 20.03 -13.15 7.12
N PHE A 164 20.72 -12.93 6.02
CA PHE A 164 21.33 -11.63 5.73
C PHE A 164 20.62 -11.00 4.54
N PHE A 165 20.13 -9.78 4.74
CA PHE A 165 19.81 -8.88 3.64
C PHE A 165 21.09 -8.22 3.14
N GLY A 166 21.18 -7.99 1.84
CA GLY A 166 22.33 -7.32 1.26
C GLY A 166 22.12 -6.81 -0.15
N SER A 167 23.13 -6.12 -0.64
CA SER A 167 23.24 -5.67 -2.02
C SER A 167 24.70 -5.39 -2.36
N PRO A 168 25.16 -5.67 -3.59
CA PRO A 168 26.49 -5.25 -4.03
C PRO A 168 26.59 -3.72 -4.22
N SER A 169 25.47 -2.99 -4.31
CA SER A 169 25.47 -1.53 -4.52
C SER A 169 24.28 -0.83 -3.86
N PHE A 170 23.06 -1.22 -4.21
CA PHE A 170 21.81 -0.64 -3.76
C PHE A 170 20.66 -1.62 -4.00
N ALA A 171 19.65 -1.60 -3.13
CA ALA A 171 18.38 -2.25 -3.36
C ALA A 171 17.22 -1.35 -2.93
N GLN A 172 16.12 -1.45 -3.67
CA GLN A 172 14.81 -0.95 -3.28
C GLN A 172 13.77 -2.05 -3.47
N VAL A 173 12.99 -2.32 -2.43
CA VAL A 173 11.97 -3.37 -2.42
C VAL A 173 10.63 -2.82 -1.93
N PHE A 174 9.55 -3.43 -2.41
CA PHE A 174 8.25 -3.39 -1.74
C PHE A 174 8.06 -4.71 -1.02
N TYR A 175 7.87 -4.66 0.30
CA TYR A 175 7.64 -5.84 1.11
C TYR A 175 6.16 -5.96 1.48
N VAL A 176 5.72 -7.20 1.70
CA VAL A 176 4.44 -7.54 2.34
C VAL A 176 4.71 -8.55 3.43
N THR A 177 4.27 -8.27 4.65
CA THR A 177 4.46 -9.15 5.80
C THR A 177 3.15 -9.66 6.39
N PHE A 178 3.19 -10.85 6.97
CA PHE A 178 2.12 -11.39 7.79
C PHE A 178 2.67 -12.01 9.09
N PRO A 179 2.14 -11.63 10.27
CA PRO A 179 1.04 -10.67 10.50
C PRO A 179 1.46 -9.20 10.32
N ALA A 180 0.48 -8.29 10.24
CA ALA A 180 0.70 -6.86 10.04
C ALA A 180 1.53 -6.15 11.13
N ASP A 181 1.58 -6.70 12.34
CA ASP A 181 2.34 -6.17 13.46
C ASP A 181 3.76 -6.75 13.52
N TRP A 182 4.41 -6.87 12.36
CA TRP A 182 5.72 -7.51 12.19
C TRP A 182 6.80 -6.95 13.12
N GLU A 183 6.83 -5.63 13.37
CA GLU A 183 7.78 -4.99 14.30
C GLU A 183 7.64 -5.48 15.75
N SER A 184 6.46 -5.97 16.13
CA SER A 184 6.16 -6.48 17.48
C SER A 184 6.43 -7.98 17.62
N GLN A 185 6.74 -8.68 16.53
CA GLN A 185 7.05 -10.11 16.52
C GLN A 185 8.53 -10.32 16.86
N LYS A 186 8.87 -10.28 18.14
CA LYS A 186 10.22 -10.62 18.65
C LYS A 186 10.42 -12.12 18.82
#